data_AF-A0A3A4Q2S0-F1
#
_entry.id   AF-A0A3A4Q2S0-F1
#
_cell.length_a   1.000
_cell.length_b   1.000
_cell.length_c   1.000
_cell.angle_alpha   90.00
_cell.angle_beta   90.00
_cell.angle_gamma   90.00
#
_symmetry.space_group_name_H-M   'P 1'
#
loop_
_entity.id
_entity.type
_entity.pdbx_description
1 polymer ?
#
loop_
_entity_poly.entity_id
_entity_poly.type
_entity_poly.pdbx_seq_one_letter_code
_entity_poly.pdbx_strand_id
1 'polypeptide(L)' 'MRIPAKSAATRDYRFFLSSLKGDSEQLAYAIRSHWGIENSVHWILDVAFREDDSRIRKGNAAENFSILRRLVLNLIK' A
#
# COMPACT_ATOMS: atom_id res chain seq x y z
N MET A 1 15.93 27.35 28.43
CA MET A 1 15.64 25.90 28.47
C MET A 1 14.16 25.71 28.17
N ARG A 2 13.78 25.22 26.98
CA ARG A 2 12.37 25.13 26.54
C ARG A 2 11.91 23.68 26.70
N ILE A 3 10.91 23.45 27.54
CA ILE A 3 10.29 22.14 27.76
C ILE A 3 9.56 21.73 26.47
N PRO A 4 9.76 20.52 25.90
CA PRO A 4 9.00 20.10 24.73
C PRO A 4 7.53 19.92 25.12
N ALA A 5 6.64 20.58 24.38
CA ALA A 5 5.20 20.39 24.53
C ALA A 5 4.83 18.94 24.20
N LYS A 6 3.97 18.31 25.02
CA LYS A 6 3.36 17.00 24.73
C LYS A 6 2.69 17.07 23.35
N SER A 7 3.06 16.20 22.43
CA SER A 7 2.36 16.07 21.15
C SER A 7 0.90 15.71 21.42
N ALA A 8 -0.04 16.52 20.92
CA ALA A 8 -1.46 16.24 21.01
C ALA A 8 -1.76 14.91 20.30
N ALA A 9 -2.62 14.07 20.88
CA ALA A 9 -3.04 12.82 20.25
C ALA A 9 -3.94 13.13 19.05
N THR A 10 -3.60 12.62 17.87
CA THR A 10 -4.40 12.73 16.64
C THR A 10 -5.31 11.51 16.50
N ARG A 11 -6.56 11.71 16.08
CA ARG A 11 -7.51 10.64 15.72
C ARG A 11 -7.88 10.77 14.24
N ASP A 12 -7.76 9.66 13.52
CA ASP A 12 -8.22 9.53 12.15
C ASP A 12 -9.44 8.62 12.07
N TYR A 13 -10.41 9.00 11.23
CA TYR A 13 -11.60 8.20 10.94
C TYR A 13 -11.57 7.77 9.48
N ARG A 14 -11.96 6.51 9.21
CA ARG A 14 -12.11 5.97 7.86
C ARG A 14 -13.47 5.28 7.76
N PHE A 15 -14.23 5.65 6.74
CA PHE A 15 -15.54 5.07 6.47
C PHE A 15 -15.43 4.09 5.31
N PHE A 16 -16.08 2.95 5.42
CA PHE A 16 -16.05 1.89 4.41
C PHE A 16 -17.48 1.55 3.99
N LEU A 17 -17.71 1.39 2.69
CA LEU A 17 -18.97 0.97 2.11
C LEU A 17 -18.76 -0.38 1.43
N SER A 18 -19.67 -1.32 1.65
CA SER A 18 -19.59 -2.66 1.05
C SER A 18 -20.97 -3.16 0.67
N SER A 19 -21.03 -3.90 -0.45
CA SER A 19 -22.19 -4.68 -0.88
C SER A 19 -22.15 -6.12 -0.37
N LEU A 20 -21.11 -6.51 0.37
CA LEU A 20 -20.99 -7.85 0.95
C LEU A 20 -22.13 -8.11 1.93
N LYS A 21 -22.79 -9.26 1.77
CA LYS A 21 -23.80 -9.77 2.71
C LYS A 21 -23.13 -10.44 3.93
N GLY A 22 -22.15 -9.78 4.53
CA GLY A 22 -21.37 -10.30 5.66
C GLY A 22 -21.53 -9.44 6.91
N ASP A 23 -21.24 -10.01 8.08
CA ASP A 23 -21.19 -9.27 9.34
C ASP A 23 -19.94 -8.37 9.41
N SER A 24 -20.02 -7.34 10.24
CA SER A 24 -18.99 -6.36 10.58
C SER A 24 -17.60 -6.97 10.83
N GLU A 25 -17.51 -8.15 11.46
CA GLU A 25 -16.25 -8.83 11.69
C GLU A 25 -15.55 -9.27 10.40
N GLN A 26 -16.30 -9.85 9.46
CA GLN A 26 -15.77 -10.29 8.17
C GLN A 26 -15.30 -9.09 7.36
N LEU A 27 -16.06 -7.99 7.39
CA LEU A 27 -15.68 -6.76 6.72
C LEU A 27 -14.41 -6.16 7.34
N ALA A 28 -14.31 -6.12 8.67
CA ALA A 28 -13.13 -5.62 9.36
C ALA A 28 -11.88 -6.47 9.07
N TYR A 29 -12.04 -7.80 9.01
CA TYR A 29 -10.97 -8.71 8.61
C TYR A 29 -10.52 -8.47 7.17
N ALA A 30 -11.46 -8.35 6.24
CA ALA A 30 -11.15 -8.08 4.84
C ALA A 30 -10.42 -6.74 4.66
N ILE A 31 -10.88 -5.67 5.33
CA ILE A 31 -10.22 -4.35 5.31
C ILE A 31 -8.79 -4.47 5.83
N ARG A 32 -8.58 -5.08 7.00
CA ARG A 32 -7.22 -5.25 7.56
C ARG A 32 -6.32 -6.12 6.68
N SER A 33 -6.86 -7.17 6.10
CA SER A 33 -6.12 -8.05 5.18
C SER A 33 -5.72 -7.31 3.91
N HIS A 34 -6.60 -6.44 3.39
CA HIS A 34 -6.32 -5.60 2.24
C HIS A 34 -5.16 -4.63 2.51
N TRP A 35 -5.09 -4.03 3.70
CA TRP A 35 -3.92 -3.22 4.11
C TRP A 35 -2.61 -4.01 4.11
N GLY A 36 -2.65 -5.32 4.34
CA GLY A 36 -1.49 -6.19 4.22
C GLY A 36 -0.93 -6.26 2.80
N ILE A 37 -1.75 -6.04 1.77
CA ILE A 37 -1.31 -6.00 0.37
C ILE A 37 -0.46 -4.76 0.14
N GLU A 38 -0.93 -3.59 0.58
CA GLU A 38 -0.19 -2.32 0.48
C GLU A 38 1.18 -2.42 1.16
N ASN A 39 1.20 -2.89 2.40
CA ASN A 39 2.44 -2.98 3.16
C ASN A 39 3.42 -4.04 2.62
N SER A 40 2.94 -5.11 1.97
CA SER A 40 3.79 -6.24 1.60
C SER A 40 4.12 -6.34 0.10
N VAL A 41 3.30 -5.75 -0.76
CA VAL A 41 3.50 -5.73 -2.22
C VAL A 41 3.95 -4.34 -2.65
N HIS A 42 3.15 -3.31 -2.36
CA HIS A 42 3.44 -1.95 -2.81
C HIS A 42 4.75 -1.43 -2.23
N TRP A 43 4.96 -1.57 -0.91
CA TRP A 43 6.24 -1.15 -0.31
C TRP A 43 7.47 -1.79 -0.95
N ILE A 44 7.42 -3.08 -1.31
CA ILE A 44 8.53 -3.76 -1.98
C ILE A 44 8.74 -3.21 -3.39
N LEU A 45 7.66 -2.98 -4.14
CA LEU A 45 7.73 -2.41 -5.49
C LEU A 45 8.30 -0.97 -5.46
N ASP A 46 7.80 -0.15 -4.56
CA ASP A 46 8.14 1.27 -4.46
C ASP A 46 9.59 1.45 -3.98
N VAL A 47 10.00 0.71 -2.95
CA VAL A 47 11.31 0.87 -2.29
C VAL A 47 12.36 -0.08 -2.86
N ALA A 48 12.12 -1.39 -2.82
CA ALA A 48 13.14 -2.37 -3.20
C ALA A 48 13.35 -2.45 -4.71
N PHE A 49 12.26 -2.37 -5.50
CA PHE A 49 12.33 -2.27 -6.96
C PHE A 49 12.43 -0.82 -7.47
N ARG A 50 12.43 0.16 -6.56
CA ARG A 50 12.63 1.59 -6.82
C ARG A 50 11.69 2.11 -7.89
N GLU A 51 10.43 1.66 -7.85
CA GLU A 51 9.42 2.08 -8.81
C GLU A 51 9.17 3.60 -8.73
N ASP A 52 9.15 4.18 -7.52
CA ASP A 52 8.99 5.62 -7.29
C ASP A 52 10.12 6.46 -7.90
N ASP A 53 11.36 5.97 -7.83
CA ASP A 53 12.54 6.65 -8.39
C ASP A 53 12.65 6.48 -9.92
N SER A 54 11.83 5.63 -10.54
CA SER A 54 11.98 5.22 -11.93
C SER A 54 11.70 6.37 -12.91
N ARG A 55 12.73 6.75 -13.68
CA ARG A 55 12.64 7.83 -14.70
C ARG A 55 12.29 7.32 -16.11
N ILE A 56 11.90 6.06 -16.23
CA ILE A 56 11.52 5.45 -17.52
C ILE A 56 10.20 6.07 -18.00
N ARG A 57 10.23 6.77 -19.14
CA ARG A 57 9.06 7.48 -19.71
C ARG A 57 8.85 7.29 -21.21
N LYS A 58 9.69 6.48 -21.87
CA LYS A 58 9.64 6.30 -23.33
C LYS A 58 8.55 5.31 -23.73
N GLY A 59 7.57 5.75 -24.52
CA GLY A 59 6.48 4.90 -25.00
C GLY A 59 5.81 4.15 -23.84
N ASN A 60 5.57 2.85 -24.02
CA ASN A 60 4.90 2.01 -23.01
C ASN A 60 5.86 1.43 -21.96
N ALA A 61 7.10 1.93 -21.87
CA ALA A 61 8.11 1.32 -21.01
C ALA A 61 7.76 1.39 -19.51
N ALA A 62 7.05 2.43 -19.05
CA ALA A 62 6.62 2.53 -17.64
C ALA A 62 5.65 1.40 -17.26
N GLU A 63 4.63 1.16 -18.07
CA GLU A 63 3.64 0.09 -17.87
C GLU A 63 4.28 -1.29 -17.98
N ASN A 64 5.07 -1.52 -19.03
CA ASN A 64 5.78 -2.79 -19.23
C ASN A 64 6.66 -3.14 -18.03
N PHE A 65 7.40 -2.17 -17.49
CA PHE A 65 8.23 -2.40 -16.30
C PHE A 65 7.41 -2.63 -15.04
N SER A 66 6.27 -1.96 -14.86
CA SER A 66 5.40 -2.21 -13.69
C SER A 66 4.87 -3.66 -13.70
N ILE A 67 4.47 -4.17 -14.86
CA ILE A 67 4.04 -5.58 -15.02
C ILE A 67 5.23 -6.52 -14.74
N LEU A 68 6.40 -6.27 -15.32
CA LEU A 68 7.58 -7.11 -15.12
C LEU A 68 8.02 -7.16 -13.65
N ARG A 69 8.02 -6.02 -12.94
CA ARG A 69 8.35 -5.99 -11.50
C ARG A 69 7.37 -6.82 -10.68
N ARG A 70 6.06 -6.70 -10.96
CA ARG A 70 5.03 -7.51 -10.29
C ARG A 70 5.20 -9.00 -10.58
N LEU A 71 5.51 -9.37 -11.82
CA LEU A 71 5.80 -10.76 -12.19
C LEU A 71 7.01 -11.30 -11.43
N VAL A 72 8.12 -10.56 -11.41
CA VAL A 72 9.33 -10.95 -10.68
C VAL A 72 9.03 -11.08 -9.18
N LEU A 73 8.31 -10.13 -8.60
CA LEU A 73 7.93 -10.18 -7.18
C LEU A 73 7.14 -11.45 -6.84
N ASN A 74 6.19 -11.84 -7.69
CA ASN A 74 5.41 -13.07 -7.50
C ASN A 74 6.23 -14.35 -7.71
N LEU A 75 7.37 -14.29 -8.39
CA LEU A 75 8.25 -15.45 -8.58
C LEU A 75 9.23 -15.65 -7.42
N ILE A 76 9.59 -14.59 -6.70
CA ILE A 76 10.62 -14.63 -5.64
C ILE A 76 10.04 -14.62 -4.23
N LYS A 77 8.72 -14.43 -4.09
CA LYS A 77 8.00 -14.36 -2.82
C LYS A 77 7.13 -15.60 -2.63
#